data_AF-A0A964QSW1-F1
#
_entry.id   AF-A0A964QSW1-F1
#
_cell.length_a   1.000
_cell.length_b   1.000
_cell.length_c   1.000
_cell.angle_alpha   90.00
_cell.angle_beta   90.00
_cell.angle_gamma   90.00
#
_symmetry.space_group_name_H-M   'P 1'
#
loop_
_entity.id
_entity.type
_entity.pdbx_description
1 polymer ?
#
loop_
_entity_poly.entity_id
_entity_poly.type
_entity_poly.pdbx_seq_one_letter_code
_entity_poly.pdbx_strand_id
1 'polypeptide(L)'
;MNAQIVSTLGPSSGSEKVLVAMIKGGINIARLNFSWGTHEEHGLRVDNLRKAAKKLKKRILILLDLSGPRVAAKGGHHFDGVSKKILTKKDINDLNFAKKYGVDYVALSYVGCAADVVDLKEELKKKGVTAKVVDKIERKKAFDNLDEILKEADAIMIARGDLGNEIPLEKIPYVQSIIIARAKEAGKPVITATEMMISMVEKSRPSRADVSDVTVAILTGTDAVMLSEETAIGKYPVEVVQMMKRIAVEASRQPFAKPLNSF
;
A
#
# COMPACT_ATOMS: atom_id res chain seq x y z
N MET A 1 14.23 8.79 -10.25
CA MET A 1 12.86 8.38 -10.64
C MET A 1 11.89 9.00 -9.63
N ASN A 2 10.71 9.46 -10.05
CA ASN A 2 9.73 10.03 -9.11
C ASN A 2 8.93 8.90 -8.45
N ALA A 3 8.88 8.87 -7.12
CA ALA A 3 8.06 7.92 -6.39
C ALA A 3 6.59 8.02 -6.82
N GLN A 4 5.95 6.87 -7.03
CA GLN A 4 4.54 6.77 -7.38
C GLN A 4 3.66 7.02 -6.14
N ILE A 5 2.42 7.45 -6.36
CA ILE A 5 1.46 7.70 -5.28
C ILE A 5 0.36 6.65 -5.33
N VAL A 6 0.27 5.86 -4.25
CA VAL A 6 -0.85 4.95 -3.99
C VAL A 6 -1.85 5.68 -3.10
N SER A 7 -3.13 5.64 -3.43
CA SER A 7 -4.18 6.26 -2.61
C SER A 7 -5.33 5.30 -2.36
N THR A 8 -5.69 5.14 -1.10
CA THR A 8 -6.82 4.30 -0.69
C THR A 8 -8.13 5.02 -0.98
N LEU A 9 -9.01 4.35 -1.72
CA LEU A 9 -10.35 4.87 -2.01
C LEU A 9 -11.31 4.51 -0.87
N GLY A 10 -12.12 5.48 -0.46
CA GLY A 10 -13.10 5.34 0.61
C GLY A 10 -14.24 6.35 0.47
N PRO A 11 -15.05 6.55 1.51
CA PRO A 11 -16.15 7.51 1.51
C PRO A 11 -15.77 8.92 1.04
N SER A 12 -14.60 9.43 1.44
CA SER A 12 -14.15 10.79 1.08
C SER A 12 -13.66 10.90 -0.36
N SER A 13 -13.34 9.78 -1.02
CA SER A 13 -12.69 9.74 -2.34
C SER A 13 -13.42 8.88 -3.38
N GLY A 14 -14.61 8.37 -3.09
CA GLY A 14 -15.33 7.45 -3.97
C GLY A 14 -16.08 8.08 -5.14
N SER A 15 -16.32 9.40 -5.12
CA SER A 15 -17.08 10.10 -6.17
C SER A 15 -16.23 10.44 -7.39
N GLU A 16 -16.83 10.40 -8.59
CA GLU A 16 -16.11 10.75 -9.84
C GLU A 16 -15.48 12.14 -9.77
N LYS A 17 -16.17 13.14 -9.20
CA LYS A 17 -15.67 14.52 -9.06
C LYS A 17 -14.37 14.56 -8.27
N VAL A 18 -14.31 13.85 -7.14
CA VAL A 18 -13.11 13.80 -6.29
C VAL A 18 -12.01 13.01 -6.98
N LEU A 19 -12.34 11.89 -7.64
CA LEU A 19 -11.36 11.07 -8.36
C LEU A 19 -10.71 11.84 -9.53
N VAL A 20 -11.47 12.65 -10.27
CA VAL A 20 -10.91 13.55 -11.29
C VAL A 20 -9.87 14.50 -10.68
N ALA A 21 -10.17 15.06 -9.50
CA ALA A 21 -9.26 15.97 -8.82
C ALA A 21 -8.00 15.24 -8.28
N MET A 22 -8.16 14.04 -7.71
CA MET A 22 -7.04 13.21 -7.25
C MET A 22 -6.13 12.76 -8.39
N ILE A 23 -6.68 12.36 -9.54
CA ILE A 23 -5.90 12.00 -10.74
C ILE A 23 -5.10 13.19 -11.25
N LYS A 24 -5.69 14.39 -11.26
CA LYS A 24 -4.95 15.63 -11.56
C LYS A 24 -3.88 15.93 -10.50
N GLY A 25 -4.16 15.61 -9.24
CA GLY A 25 -3.23 15.76 -8.12
C GLY A 25 -2.02 14.82 -8.19
N GLY A 26 -2.14 13.71 -8.91
CA GLY A 26 -1.01 12.84 -9.25
C GLY A 26 -1.08 11.42 -8.71
N ILE A 27 -2.26 10.89 -8.36
CA ILE A 27 -2.38 9.46 -8.04
C ILE A 27 -1.92 8.59 -9.22
N ASN A 28 -1.27 7.47 -8.91
CA ASN A 28 -0.83 6.47 -9.88
C ASN A 28 -1.56 5.14 -9.70
N ILE A 29 -1.85 4.77 -8.45
CA ILE A 29 -2.48 3.51 -8.07
C ILE A 29 -3.62 3.81 -7.09
N ALA A 30 -4.80 3.25 -7.36
CA ALA A 30 -5.94 3.28 -6.47
C ALA A 30 -6.00 1.98 -5.66
N ARG A 31 -5.87 2.09 -4.34
CA ARG A 31 -6.02 0.97 -3.41
C ARG A 31 -7.48 0.81 -2.99
N LEU A 32 -7.98 -0.42 -3.05
CA LEU A 32 -9.25 -0.83 -2.49
C LEU A 32 -8.98 -1.71 -1.26
N ASN A 33 -9.38 -1.23 -0.09
CA ASN A 33 -9.12 -1.94 1.15
C ASN A 33 -10.28 -2.91 1.48
N PHE A 34 -10.09 -4.21 1.26
CA PHE A 34 -11.14 -5.23 1.46
C PHE A 34 -11.32 -5.64 2.92
N SER A 35 -10.55 -5.03 3.84
CA SER A 35 -10.88 -4.96 5.25
C SER A 35 -12.29 -4.45 5.53
N TRP A 36 -12.75 -3.54 4.66
CA TRP A 36 -13.94 -2.72 4.86
C TRP A 36 -14.79 -2.69 3.59
N GLY A 37 -16.08 -2.45 3.76
CA GLY A 37 -17.02 -2.28 2.65
C GLY A 37 -17.35 -3.57 1.91
N THR A 38 -18.28 -3.45 0.96
CA THR A 38 -18.79 -4.58 0.17
C THR A 38 -18.19 -4.61 -1.24
N HIS A 39 -18.33 -5.74 -1.93
CA HIS A 39 -17.96 -5.83 -3.35
C HIS A 39 -18.74 -4.83 -4.22
N GLU A 40 -19.96 -4.47 -3.84
CA GLU A 40 -20.77 -3.49 -4.55
C GLU A 40 -20.17 -2.08 -4.41
N GLU A 41 -19.86 -1.66 -3.18
CA GLU A 41 -19.24 -0.36 -2.92
C GLU A 41 -17.88 -0.22 -3.61
N HIS A 42 -17.03 -1.26 -3.54
CA HIS A 42 -15.75 -1.27 -4.25
C HIS A 42 -15.94 -1.25 -5.76
N GLY A 43 -16.97 -1.92 -6.28
CA GLY A 43 -17.33 -1.90 -7.69
C GLY A 43 -17.67 -0.48 -8.18
N LEU A 44 -18.51 0.23 -7.43
CA LEU A 44 -18.85 1.62 -7.72
C LEU A 44 -17.61 2.53 -7.73
N ARG A 45 -16.68 2.33 -6.79
CA ARG A 45 -15.40 3.07 -6.76
C ARG A 45 -14.56 2.79 -8.00
N VAL A 46 -14.47 1.54 -8.45
CA VAL A 46 -13.74 1.17 -9.68
C VAL A 46 -14.38 1.81 -10.92
N ASP A 47 -15.70 1.78 -11.03
CA ASP A 47 -16.40 2.36 -12.17
C ASP A 47 -16.21 3.88 -12.24
N ASN A 48 -16.33 4.57 -11.10
CA ASN A 48 -16.08 6.01 -11.02
C ASN A 48 -14.61 6.34 -11.33
N LEU A 49 -13.66 5.54 -10.85
CA LEU A 49 -12.24 5.71 -11.14
C LEU A 49 -11.97 5.58 -12.64
N ARG A 50 -12.54 4.56 -13.29
CA ARG A 50 -12.39 4.33 -14.73
C ARG A 50 -13.01 5.45 -15.56
N LYS A 51 -14.18 5.95 -15.18
CA LYS A 51 -14.82 7.13 -15.80
C LYS A 51 -13.92 8.35 -15.70
N ALA A 52 -13.42 8.67 -14.49
CA ALA A 52 -12.53 9.79 -14.24
C ALA A 52 -11.20 9.66 -15.03
N ALA A 53 -10.59 8.48 -15.03
CA ALA A 53 -9.35 8.17 -15.74
C ALA A 53 -9.51 8.30 -17.26
N LYS A 54 -10.61 7.78 -17.82
CA LYS A 54 -10.96 7.92 -19.25
C LYS A 54 -11.13 9.38 -19.65
N LYS A 55 -11.85 10.17 -18.85
CA LYS A 55 -12.05 11.61 -19.08
C LYS A 55 -10.72 12.37 -19.16
N LEU A 56 -9.74 11.97 -18.36
CA LEU A 56 -8.42 12.60 -18.29
C LEU A 56 -7.38 11.96 -19.21
N LYS A 57 -7.74 10.90 -19.95
CA LYS A 57 -6.82 10.10 -20.78
C LYS A 57 -5.58 9.65 -19.98
N LYS A 58 -5.80 9.23 -18.73
CA LYS A 58 -4.76 8.71 -17.83
C LYS A 58 -5.04 7.24 -17.51
N ARG A 59 -4.00 6.44 -17.33
CA ARG A 59 -4.10 5.09 -16.79
C ARG A 59 -3.83 5.15 -15.29
N ILE A 60 -4.77 4.64 -14.49
CA ILE A 60 -4.60 4.44 -13.05
C ILE A 60 -4.68 2.95 -12.77
N LEU A 61 -3.70 2.42 -12.06
CA LEU A 61 -3.67 1.00 -11.69
C LEU A 61 -4.58 0.74 -10.48
N ILE A 62 -5.09 -0.48 -10.34
CA ILE A 62 -5.95 -0.87 -9.22
C ILE A 62 -5.22 -1.92 -8.37
N LEU A 63 -5.10 -1.64 -7.08
CA LEU A 63 -4.56 -2.54 -6.05
C LEU A 63 -5.70 -3.01 -5.14
N LEU A 64 -6.00 -4.31 -5.16
CA LEU A 64 -6.92 -4.93 -4.20
C LEU A 64 -6.12 -5.38 -2.97
N ASP A 65 -6.40 -4.82 -1.79
CA ASP A 65 -5.71 -5.18 -0.54
C ASP A 65 -6.56 -6.13 0.30
N LEU A 66 -6.09 -7.37 0.46
CA LEU A 66 -6.83 -8.45 1.08
C LEU A 66 -6.97 -8.32 2.61
N SER A 67 -8.02 -8.98 3.09
CA SER A 67 -8.26 -9.39 4.46
C SER A 67 -7.02 -9.72 5.28
N GLY A 68 -6.45 -10.85 4.89
CA GLY A 68 -5.70 -11.70 5.81
C GLY A 68 -6.54 -12.13 7.02
N PRO A 69 -5.96 -12.96 7.89
CA PRO A 69 -6.64 -13.47 9.07
C PRO A 69 -6.47 -12.41 10.18
N ARG A 70 -7.48 -11.56 10.31
CA ARG A 70 -7.50 -10.48 11.30
C ARG A 70 -8.54 -10.73 12.37
N VAL A 71 -8.26 -10.26 13.58
CA VAL A 71 -9.21 -10.19 14.68
C VAL A 71 -9.45 -8.74 15.08
N ALA A 72 -10.68 -8.43 15.46
CA ALA A 72 -11.01 -7.13 16.04
C ALA A 72 -10.62 -7.13 17.54
N ALA A 73 -9.86 -6.13 17.97
CA ALA A 73 -9.47 -5.94 19.36
C ALA A 73 -9.68 -4.47 19.79
N LYS A 74 -9.62 -4.20 21.10
CA LYS A 74 -9.55 -2.82 21.60
C LYS A 74 -8.25 -2.20 21.06
N GLY A 75 -8.38 -1.19 20.20
CA GLY A 75 -7.24 -0.51 19.57
C GLY A 75 -7.06 -0.77 18.08
N GLY A 76 -7.84 -1.68 17.46
CA GLY A 76 -7.80 -1.90 16.01
C GLY A 76 -7.95 -3.35 15.59
N HIS A 77 -7.59 -3.63 14.33
CA HIS A 77 -7.52 -4.98 13.79
C HIS A 77 -6.06 -5.46 13.84
N HIS A 78 -5.84 -6.68 14.33
CA HIS A 78 -4.50 -7.27 14.42
C HIS A 78 -4.51 -8.68 13.82
N PHE A 79 -3.31 -9.21 13.58
CA PHE A 79 -3.13 -10.59 13.12
C PHE A 79 -3.78 -11.60 14.07
N ASP A 80 -4.53 -12.55 13.51
CA ASP A 80 -5.00 -13.71 14.24
C ASP A 80 -3.82 -14.67 14.46
N GLY A 81 -3.16 -14.55 15.61
CA GLY A 81 -2.02 -15.37 16.02
C GLY A 81 -2.29 -16.88 16.08
N VAL A 82 -3.55 -17.31 15.95
CA VAL A 82 -3.96 -18.72 15.92
C VAL A 82 -4.07 -19.26 14.49
N SER A 83 -4.24 -18.38 13.48
CA SER A 83 -4.50 -18.83 12.11
C SER A 83 -3.30 -19.54 11.52
N LYS A 84 -3.52 -20.78 11.07
CA LYS A 84 -2.51 -21.60 10.39
C LYS A 84 -2.28 -21.19 8.93
N LYS A 85 -3.25 -20.51 8.32
CA LYS A 85 -3.19 -20.03 6.93
C LYS A 85 -3.40 -18.53 6.88
N ILE A 86 -2.64 -17.86 6.02
CA ILE A 86 -2.77 -16.42 5.81
C ILE A 86 -4.00 -16.11 4.93
N LEU A 87 -4.23 -16.87 3.87
CA LEU A 87 -5.43 -16.70 3.07
C LEU A 87 -6.68 -17.23 3.77
N THR A 88 -7.65 -16.35 3.95
CA THR A 88 -8.96 -16.69 4.50
C THR A 88 -9.93 -17.13 3.40
N LYS A 89 -11.05 -17.76 3.80
CA LYS A 89 -12.17 -18.05 2.88
C LYS A 89 -12.73 -16.77 2.24
N LYS A 90 -12.74 -15.67 3.00
CA LYS A 90 -13.15 -14.36 2.51
C LYS A 90 -12.18 -13.87 1.43
N ASP A 91 -10.88 -13.97 1.65
CA ASP A 91 -9.87 -13.55 0.66
C ASP A 91 -10.02 -14.32 -0.66
N ILE A 92 -10.21 -15.63 -0.59
CA ILE A 92 -10.45 -16.47 -1.77
C ILE A 92 -11.72 -16.02 -2.51
N ASN A 93 -12.77 -15.60 -1.81
CA ASN A 93 -13.96 -15.03 -2.42
C ASN A 93 -13.69 -13.65 -3.04
N ASP A 94 -12.89 -12.82 -2.38
CA ASP A 94 -12.52 -11.48 -2.85
C ASP A 94 -11.73 -11.53 -4.17
N LEU A 95 -11.01 -12.61 -4.45
CA LEU A 95 -10.37 -12.82 -5.77
C LEU A 95 -11.38 -12.92 -6.94
N ASN A 96 -12.66 -13.23 -6.67
CA ASN A 96 -13.69 -13.15 -7.71
C ASN A 96 -13.93 -11.70 -8.16
N PHE A 97 -13.82 -10.74 -7.23
CA PHE A 97 -13.82 -9.32 -7.56
C PHE A 97 -12.60 -8.96 -8.42
N ALA A 98 -11.41 -9.44 -8.03
CA ALA A 98 -10.17 -9.22 -8.79
C ALA A 98 -10.32 -9.65 -10.25
N LYS A 99 -10.92 -10.83 -10.49
CA LYS A 99 -11.24 -11.32 -11.84
C LYS A 99 -12.23 -10.44 -12.57
N LYS A 100 -13.38 -10.16 -11.93
CA LYS A 100 -14.49 -9.40 -12.54
C LYS A 100 -14.03 -8.02 -12.99
N TYR A 101 -13.27 -7.34 -12.14
CA TYR A 101 -12.83 -5.98 -12.41
C TYR A 101 -11.44 -5.90 -13.04
N GLY A 102 -10.69 -6.99 -13.20
CA GLY A 102 -9.36 -6.98 -13.82
C GLY A 102 -8.40 -6.02 -13.10
N VAL A 103 -8.18 -6.25 -11.81
CA VAL A 103 -7.24 -5.45 -10.99
C VAL A 103 -5.79 -5.72 -11.41
N ASP A 104 -4.91 -4.73 -11.26
CA ASP A 104 -3.50 -4.85 -11.67
C ASP A 104 -2.65 -5.55 -10.59
N TYR A 105 -3.02 -5.37 -9.32
CA TYR A 105 -2.32 -5.93 -8.16
C TYR A 105 -3.27 -6.49 -7.11
N VAL A 106 -2.81 -7.51 -6.38
CA VAL A 106 -3.44 -8.02 -5.17
C VAL A 106 -2.42 -8.00 -4.03
N ALA A 107 -2.71 -7.28 -2.95
CA ALA A 107 -1.86 -7.23 -1.77
C ALA A 107 -2.21 -8.36 -0.80
N LEU A 108 -1.20 -9.10 -0.35
CA LEU A 108 -1.32 -10.17 0.64
C LEU A 108 -0.99 -9.61 2.03
N SER A 109 -1.97 -9.55 2.92
CA SER A 109 -1.79 -9.13 4.32
C SER A 109 -1.18 -10.25 5.16
N TYR A 110 -0.39 -9.89 6.17
CA TYR A 110 0.19 -10.74 7.20
C TYR A 110 1.10 -11.87 6.73
N VAL A 111 1.79 -11.68 5.60
CA VAL A 111 2.79 -12.61 5.05
C VAL A 111 3.77 -13.02 6.15
N GLY A 112 4.12 -14.30 6.22
CA GLY A 112 5.12 -14.81 7.16
C GLY A 112 6.23 -15.62 6.52
N CYS A 113 6.03 -16.15 5.32
CA CYS A 113 7.01 -16.96 4.59
C CYS A 113 6.72 -17.00 3.09
N ALA A 114 7.67 -17.53 2.31
CA ALA A 114 7.50 -17.68 0.86
C ALA A 114 6.29 -18.54 0.46
N ALA A 115 5.95 -19.56 1.26
CA ALA A 115 4.79 -20.43 0.99
C ALA A 115 3.46 -19.66 1.00
N ASP A 116 3.32 -18.61 1.82
CA ASP A 116 2.11 -17.78 1.85
C ASP A 116 1.92 -17.05 0.51
N VAL A 117 3.02 -16.59 -0.10
CA VAL A 117 3.03 -15.92 -1.40
C VAL A 117 2.66 -16.88 -2.52
N VAL A 118 3.24 -18.09 -2.49
CA VAL A 118 2.95 -19.16 -3.45
C VAL A 118 1.47 -19.55 -3.40
N ASP A 119 0.91 -19.73 -2.20
CA ASP A 119 -0.51 -20.04 -2.00
C ASP A 119 -1.43 -19.03 -2.71
N LEU A 120 -1.15 -17.72 -2.58
CA LEU A 120 -1.93 -16.69 -3.28
C LEU A 120 -1.75 -16.77 -4.80
N LYS A 121 -0.52 -16.94 -5.29
CA LYS A 121 -0.27 -17.06 -6.74
C LYS A 121 -1.00 -18.24 -7.35
N GLU A 122 -1.06 -19.37 -6.65
CA GLU A 122 -1.84 -20.52 -7.07
C GLU A 122 -3.35 -20.23 -7.13
N GLU A 123 -3.90 -19.57 -6.12
CA GLU A 123 -5.32 -19.21 -6.10
C GLU A 123 -5.68 -18.19 -7.22
N LEU A 124 -4.80 -17.23 -7.49
CA LEU A 124 -4.94 -16.31 -8.63
C LEU A 124 -4.95 -17.08 -9.96
N LYS A 125 -4.00 -18.02 -10.14
CA LYS A 125 -3.92 -18.86 -11.34
C LYS A 125 -5.18 -19.72 -11.52
N LYS A 126 -5.65 -20.39 -10.47
CA LYS A 126 -6.89 -21.21 -10.49
C LYS A 126 -8.11 -20.40 -10.92
N LYS A 127 -8.17 -19.12 -10.51
CA LYS A 127 -9.27 -18.21 -10.88
C LYS A 127 -9.08 -17.53 -12.24
N GLY A 128 -7.90 -17.62 -12.85
CA GLY A 128 -7.55 -16.94 -14.08
C GLY A 128 -7.37 -15.42 -13.89
N VAL A 129 -6.84 -15.01 -12.73
CA VAL A 129 -6.49 -13.62 -12.43
C VAL A 129 -5.00 -13.41 -12.73
N THR A 130 -4.67 -12.38 -13.51
CA THR A 130 -3.30 -12.07 -13.95
C THR A 130 -2.62 -10.96 -13.12
N ALA A 131 -3.27 -10.52 -12.06
CA ALA A 131 -2.75 -9.51 -11.15
C ALA A 131 -1.44 -9.96 -10.52
N LYS A 132 -0.51 -9.01 -10.32
CA LYS A 132 0.73 -9.24 -9.58
C LYS A 132 0.49 -9.22 -8.08
N VAL A 133 1.34 -9.89 -7.32
CA VAL A 133 1.24 -9.93 -5.85
C VAL A 133 2.07 -8.82 -5.20
N VAL A 134 1.48 -8.13 -4.22
CA VAL A 134 2.17 -7.18 -3.33
C VAL A 134 2.21 -7.75 -1.92
N ASP A 135 3.37 -8.22 -1.48
CA ASP A 135 3.51 -8.86 -0.17
C ASP A 135 3.67 -7.81 0.94
N LYS A 136 2.76 -7.81 1.91
CA LYS A 136 2.78 -6.83 3.00
C LYS A 136 3.64 -7.33 4.16
N ILE A 137 4.74 -6.61 4.41
CA ILE A 137 5.64 -6.85 5.52
C ILE A 137 5.07 -6.14 6.76
N GLU A 138 4.31 -6.91 7.54
CA GLU A 138 3.52 -6.44 8.69
C GLU A 138 3.95 -7.09 10.01
N ARG A 139 4.76 -8.15 9.94
CA ARG A 139 5.07 -9.01 11.08
C ARG A 139 6.57 -9.17 11.22
N LYS A 140 7.03 -9.38 12.45
CA LYS A 140 8.45 -9.70 12.69
C LYS A 140 8.88 -10.93 11.90
N LYS A 141 8.03 -11.96 11.84
CA LYS A 141 8.27 -13.19 11.06
C LYS A 141 8.52 -12.89 9.58
N ALA A 142 7.78 -11.96 8.98
CA ALA A 142 7.94 -11.55 7.59
C ALA A 142 9.31 -10.89 7.37
N PHE A 143 9.71 -10.03 8.31
CA PHE A 143 11.01 -9.36 8.28
C PHE A 143 12.16 -10.35 8.45
N ASP A 144 12.05 -11.31 9.37
CA ASP A 144 13.06 -12.35 9.59
C ASP A 144 13.21 -13.25 8.34
N ASN A 145 12.12 -13.48 7.59
CA ASN A 145 12.06 -14.29 6.37
C ASN A 145 12.10 -13.45 5.07
N LEU A 146 12.57 -12.21 5.13
CA LEU A 146 12.44 -11.28 4.00
C LEU A 146 13.06 -11.81 2.70
N ASP A 147 14.24 -12.43 2.78
CA ASP A 147 14.98 -12.90 1.60
C ASP A 147 14.26 -14.03 0.85
N GLU A 148 13.54 -14.92 1.54
CA GLU A 148 12.75 -15.96 0.86
C GLU A 148 11.45 -15.39 0.27
N ILE A 149 10.80 -14.45 0.96
CA ILE A 149 9.60 -13.76 0.45
C ILE A 149 9.96 -13.00 -0.83
N LEU A 150 11.09 -12.29 -0.84
CA LEU A 150 11.55 -11.52 -2.00
C LEU A 150 11.78 -12.39 -3.25
N LYS A 151 12.16 -13.66 -3.11
CA LYS A 151 12.32 -14.57 -4.27
C LYS A 151 11.00 -14.77 -5.00
N GLU A 152 9.91 -14.86 -4.25
CA GLU A 152 8.56 -15.09 -4.78
C GLU A 152 7.80 -13.79 -5.06
N ALA A 153 8.12 -12.68 -4.39
CA ALA A 153 7.36 -11.43 -4.50
C ALA A 153 7.42 -10.80 -5.91
N ASP A 154 6.30 -10.23 -6.39
CA ASP A 154 6.32 -9.35 -7.56
C ASP A 154 6.60 -7.89 -7.16
N ALA A 155 6.18 -7.51 -5.95
CA ALA A 155 6.46 -6.25 -5.25
C ALA A 155 6.20 -6.44 -3.74
N ILE A 156 6.67 -5.52 -2.90
CA ILE A 156 6.42 -5.55 -1.46
C ILE A 156 5.85 -4.23 -0.94
N MET A 157 5.17 -4.29 0.20
CA MET A 157 4.65 -3.12 0.91
C MET A 157 5.07 -3.16 2.37
N ILE A 158 5.66 -2.07 2.87
CA ILE A 158 6.03 -1.90 4.27
C ILE A 158 4.85 -1.26 4.99
N ALA A 159 4.08 -2.06 5.73
CA ALA A 159 2.92 -1.60 6.49
C ALA A 159 3.34 -1.31 7.94
N ARG A 160 3.79 -0.07 8.15
CA ARG A 160 4.49 0.37 9.37
C ARG A 160 3.60 0.35 10.62
N GLY A 161 2.31 0.63 10.48
CA GLY A 161 1.35 0.52 11.57
C GLY A 161 1.30 -0.88 12.17
N ASP A 162 1.06 -1.90 11.34
CA ASP A 162 1.02 -3.30 11.80
C ASP A 162 2.41 -3.78 12.25
N LEU A 163 3.46 -3.44 11.51
CA LEU A 163 4.84 -3.82 11.86
C LEU A 163 5.30 -3.20 13.19
N GLY A 164 4.85 -1.99 13.50
CA GLY A 164 5.10 -1.28 14.76
C GLY A 164 4.45 -1.92 15.98
N ASN A 165 3.45 -2.80 15.78
CA ASN A 165 2.88 -3.60 16.86
C ASN A 165 3.75 -4.82 17.21
N GLU A 166 4.64 -5.24 16.32
CA GLU A 166 5.44 -6.47 16.42
C GLU A 166 6.92 -6.19 16.74
N ILE A 167 7.39 -4.98 16.45
CA ILE A 167 8.78 -4.54 16.62
C ILE A 167 8.79 -3.19 17.36
N PRO A 168 9.73 -2.94 18.29
CA PRO A 168 9.84 -1.65 18.97
C PRO A 168 9.86 -0.46 18.01
N LEU A 169 9.11 0.59 18.32
CA LEU A 169 8.86 1.73 17.43
C LEU A 169 10.15 2.43 16.99
N GLU A 170 11.13 2.54 17.89
CA GLU A 170 12.43 3.14 17.60
C GLU A 170 13.25 2.36 16.56
N LYS A 171 12.91 1.08 16.31
CA LYS A 171 13.55 0.25 15.29
C LYS A 171 12.89 0.36 13.91
N ILE A 172 11.64 0.84 13.83
CA ILE A 172 10.86 0.87 12.57
C ILE A 172 11.58 1.65 11.45
N PRO A 173 12.18 2.83 11.68
CA PRO A 173 12.89 3.55 10.61
C PRO A 173 14.08 2.75 10.03
N TYR A 174 14.79 2.00 10.88
CA TYR A 174 15.92 1.16 10.46
C TYR A 174 15.43 -0.07 9.70
N VAL A 175 14.39 -0.75 10.22
CA VAL A 175 13.75 -1.90 9.56
C VAL A 175 13.20 -1.51 8.19
N GLN A 176 12.54 -0.35 8.07
CA GLN A 176 12.10 0.19 6.78
C GLN A 176 13.27 0.33 5.81
N SER A 177 14.39 0.90 6.27
CA SER A 177 15.57 1.12 5.42
C SER A 177 16.20 -0.19 4.95
N ILE A 178 16.27 -1.20 5.82
CA ILE A 178 16.73 -2.55 5.47
C ILE A 178 15.80 -3.18 4.44
N ILE A 179 14.49 -3.11 4.64
CA ILE A 179 13.51 -3.70 3.71
C ILE A 179 13.62 -3.05 2.33
N ILE A 180 13.70 -1.72 2.26
CA ILE A 180 13.88 -0.99 0.98
C ILE A 180 15.18 -1.42 0.30
N ALA A 181 16.29 -1.49 1.03
CA ALA A 181 17.59 -1.87 0.47
C ALA A 181 17.56 -3.30 -0.11
N ARG A 182 17.04 -4.27 0.64
CA ARG A 182 16.94 -5.68 0.20
C ARG A 182 15.98 -5.85 -0.98
N ALA A 183 14.85 -5.15 -0.99
CA ALA A 183 13.93 -5.18 -2.11
C ALA A 183 14.57 -4.64 -3.40
N LYS A 184 15.31 -3.53 -3.29
CA LYS A 184 16.06 -2.96 -4.42
C LYS A 184 17.14 -3.90 -4.94
N GLU A 185 17.90 -4.53 -4.05
CA GLU A 185 18.90 -5.55 -4.42
C GLU A 185 18.26 -6.73 -5.15
N ALA A 186 17.07 -7.16 -4.71
CA ALA A 186 16.28 -8.21 -5.37
C ALA A 186 15.51 -7.73 -6.62
N GLY A 187 15.62 -6.45 -7.02
CA GLY A 187 14.91 -5.87 -8.16
C GLY A 187 13.38 -5.81 -7.98
N LYS A 188 12.89 -5.75 -6.74
CA LYS A 188 11.46 -5.74 -6.39
C LYS A 188 10.99 -4.33 -6.05
N PRO A 189 9.89 -3.84 -6.67
CA PRO A 189 9.29 -2.57 -6.29
C PRO A 189 8.84 -2.57 -4.83
N VAL A 190 9.09 -1.46 -4.12
CA VAL A 190 8.70 -1.30 -2.71
C VAL A 190 7.73 -0.13 -2.52
N ILE A 191 6.71 -0.35 -1.70
CA ILE A 191 5.72 0.66 -1.29
C ILE A 191 5.91 0.94 0.20
N THR A 192 6.18 2.19 0.58
CA THR A 192 6.13 2.62 1.98
C THR A 192 4.73 3.09 2.33
N ALA A 193 4.12 2.49 3.35
CA ALA A 193 2.71 2.64 3.65
C ALA A 193 2.44 2.96 5.12
N THR A 194 1.21 3.42 5.38
CA THR A 194 0.63 3.81 6.68
C THR A 194 1.26 5.05 7.28
N GLU A 195 0.45 5.94 7.86
CA GLU A 195 0.87 7.14 8.60
C GLU A 195 1.81 8.12 7.87
N MET A 196 1.87 8.10 6.53
CA MET A 196 2.78 8.96 5.76
C MET A 196 2.44 10.45 5.93
N MET A 197 1.15 10.79 5.94
CA MET A 197 0.69 12.17 6.21
C MET A 197 -0.55 12.18 7.10
N ILE A 198 -0.53 11.36 8.16
CA ILE A 198 -1.69 11.09 9.02
C ILE A 198 -2.35 12.37 9.57
N SER A 199 -1.58 13.44 9.81
CA SER A 199 -2.15 14.69 10.30
C SER A 199 -3.15 15.31 9.32
N MET A 200 -3.05 14.99 8.02
CA MET A 200 -3.95 15.46 6.98
C MET A 200 -5.30 14.72 6.89
N VAL A 201 -5.52 13.70 7.74
CA VAL A 201 -6.89 13.18 7.95
C VAL A 201 -7.79 14.30 8.44
N GLU A 202 -7.30 15.09 9.41
CA GLU A 202 -8.08 16.14 10.07
C GLU A 202 -7.66 17.57 9.68
N LYS A 203 -6.42 17.77 9.20
CA LYS A 203 -5.85 19.09 8.91
C LYS A 203 -5.64 19.31 7.41
N SER A 204 -5.77 20.55 6.95
CA SER A 204 -5.53 20.90 5.54
C SER A 204 -4.04 20.98 5.16
N ARG A 205 -3.13 20.82 6.13
CA ARG A 205 -1.68 20.84 5.94
C ARG A 205 -1.02 19.76 6.80
N PRO A 206 0.07 19.13 6.32
CA PRO A 206 0.78 18.12 7.07
C PRO A 206 1.60 18.74 8.21
N SER A 207 1.97 17.92 9.18
CA SER A 207 2.98 18.29 10.18
C SER A 207 4.38 18.31 9.54
N ARG A 208 5.35 18.91 10.23
CA ARG A 208 6.76 18.82 9.80
C ARG A 208 7.29 17.38 9.85
N ALA A 209 6.80 16.58 10.79
CA ALA A 209 7.18 15.17 10.92
C ALA A 209 6.69 14.36 9.71
N ASP A 210 5.43 14.54 9.31
CA ASP A 210 4.84 13.91 8.12
C ASP A 210 5.67 14.20 6.86
N VAL A 211 6.03 15.48 6.64
CA VAL A 211 6.85 15.88 5.48
C VAL A 211 8.23 15.24 5.53
N SER A 212 8.86 15.21 6.71
CA SER A 212 10.17 14.59 6.90
C SER A 212 10.11 13.09 6.62
N ASP A 213 9.09 12.40 7.12
CA ASP A 213 8.91 10.96 6.97
C ASP A 213 8.73 10.55 5.50
N VAL A 214 7.83 11.23 4.77
CA VAL A 214 7.68 11.05 3.31
C VAL A 214 9.00 11.27 2.58
N THR A 215 9.70 12.36 2.92
CA THR A 215 10.96 12.72 2.25
C THR A 215 12.02 11.65 2.47
N VAL A 216 12.19 11.18 3.71
CA VAL A 216 13.17 10.14 4.05
C VAL A 216 12.84 8.83 3.34
N ALA A 217 11.57 8.39 3.31
CA ALA A 217 11.18 7.18 2.58
C ALA A 217 11.58 7.23 1.09
N ILE A 218 11.41 8.39 0.44
CA ILE A 218 11.79 8.62 -0.96
C ILE A 218 13.30 8.64 -1.14
N LEU A 219 14.04 9.33 -0.26
CA LEU A 219 15.50 9.39 -0.33
C LEU A 219 16.17 8.03 -0.05
N THR A 220 15.58 7.21 0.82
CA THR A 220 16.00 5.82 1.04
C THR A 220 15.78 4.95 -0.21
N GLY A 221 14.88 5.38 -1.10
CA GLY A 221 14.69 4.79 -2.42
C GLY A 221 13.42 3.97 -2.57
N THR A 222 12.35 4.32 -1.84
CA THR A 222 11.04 3.71 -2.07
C THR A 222 10.51 4.02 -3.47
N ASP A 223 9.87 3.05 -4.14
CA ASP A 223 9.30 3.24 -5.48
C ASP A 223 7.93 3.92 -5.41
N ALA A 224 7.20 3.73 -4.31
CA ALA A 224 5.91 4.34 -4.10
C ALA A 224 5.66 4.67 -2.62
N VAL A 225 4.86 5.71 -2.41
CA VAL A 225 4.36 6.13 -1.10
C VAL A 225 2.84 5.99 -1.09
N MET A 226 2.28 5.53 0.03
CA MET A 226 0.86 5.23 0.13
C MET A 226 0.13 6.11 1.14
N LEU A 227 -1.03 6.62 0.70
CA LEU A 227 -2.04 7.27 1.54
C LEU A 227 -3.15 6.26 1.89
N SER A 228 -3.43 6.15 3.17
CA SER A 228 -4.40 5.23 3.77
C SER A 228 -5.67 6.00 4.16
N GLU A 229 -5.82 6.35 5.44
CA GLU A 229 -6.96 7.07 6.00
C GLU A 229 -7.08 8.46 5.38
N GLU A 230 -5.96 9.09 5.05
CA GLU A 230 -5.89 10.47 4.57
C GLU A 230 -6.77 10.68 3.32
N THR A 231 -6.80 9.70 2.42
CA THR A 231 -7.62 9.75 1.21
C THR A 231 -8.91 8.96 1.34
N ALA A 232 -8.97 7.93 2.20
CA ALA A 232 -10.15 7.10 2.33
C ALA A 232 -11.28 7.81 3.10
N ILE A 233 -10.96 8.41 4.25
CA ILE A 233 -11.92 9.01 5.19
C ILE A 233 -11.56 10.44 5.61
N GLY A 234 -10.35 10.92 5.27
CA GLY A 234 -9.90 12.26 5.63
C GLY A 234 -10.75 13.38 5.03
N LYS A 235 -10.66 14.56 5.64
CA LYS A 235 -11.38 15.78 5.24
C LYS A 235 -10.81 16.42 3.96
N TYR A 236 -9.55 16.12 3.63
CA TYR A 236 -8.79 16.79 2.56
C TYR A 236 -8.13 15.80 1.57
N PRO A 237 -8.89 14.87 0.96
CA PRO A 237 -8.35 13.77 0.15
C PRO A 237 -7.65 14.24 -1.13
N VAL A 238 -8.00 15.41 -1.67
CA VAL A 238 -7.38 15.96 -2.88
C VAL A 238 -6.08 16.69 -2.51
N GLU A 239 -6.14 17.50 -1.46
CA GLU A 239 -5.03 18.33 -1.00
C GLU A 239 -3.87 17.48 -0.51
N VAL A 240 -4.15 16.37 0.17
CA VAL A 240 -3.13 15.43 0.63
C VAL A 240 -2.41 14.77 -0.55
N VAL A 241 -3.12 14.36 -1.61
CA VAL A 241 -2.47 13.85 -2.84
C VAL A 241 -1.58 14.91 -3.48
N GLN A 242 -2.06 16.14 -3.60
CA GLN A 242 -1.28 17.25 -4.16
C GLN A 242 -0.05 17.56 -3.31
N MET A 243 -0.17 17.47 -1.98
CA MET A 243 0.96 17.65 -1.08
C MET A 243 1.99 16.54 -1.22
N MET A 244 1.54 15.27 -1.24
CA MET A 244 2.40 14.11 -1.50
C MET A 244 3.18 14.30 -2.80
N LYS A 245 2.50 14.77 -3.85
CA LYS A 245 3.13 15.02 -5.15
C LYS A 245 4.19 16.11 -5.08
N ARG A 246 3.96 17.21 -4.36
CA ARG A 246 4.96 18.27 -4.18
C ARG A 246 6.18 17.76 -3.43
N ILE A 247 5.98 17.03 -2.32
CA ILE A 247 7.07 16.45 -1.54
C ILE A 247 7.88 15.48 -2.42
N ALA A 248 7.21 14.59 -3.16
CA ALA A 248 7.88 13.60 -4.01
C ALA A 248 8.68 14.23 -5.16
N VAL A 249 8.17 15.31 -5.76
CA VAL A 249 8.90 16.07 -6.79
C VAL A 249 10.08 16.82 -6.19
N GLU A 250 9.94 17.35 -4.98
CA GLU A 250 11.03 18.08 -4.35
C GLU A 250 12.14 17.13 -3.89
N ALA A 251 11.79 16.02 -3.23
CA ALA A 251 12.72 14.99 -2.81
C ALA A 251 13.51 14.40 -3.98
N SER A 252 12.89 14.21 -5.16
CA SER A 252 13.56 13.65 -6.33
C SER A 252 14.55 14.60 -7.02
N ARG A 253 14.52 15.90 -6.68
CA ARG A 253 15.50 16.90 -7.13
C ARG A 253 16.72 16.97 -6.23
N GLN A 254 16.61 16.46 -5.01
CA GLN A 254 17.72 16.46 -4.07
C GLN A 254 18.73 15.37 -4.46
N PRO A 255 20.05 15.61 -4.27
CA PRO A 255 21.03 14.56 -4.43
C PRO A 255 20.69 13.41 -3.48
N PHE A 256 20.70 12.17 -3.99
CA PHE A 256 20.62 11.00 -3.12
C PHE A 256 21.75 11.11 -2.10
N ALA A 257 21.39 11.25 -0.82
CA ALA A 257 22.37 11.04 0.23
C ALA A 257 22.95 9.65 -0.01
N LYS A 258 24.27 9.58 -0.26
CA LYS A 258 24.96 8.29 -0.33
C LYS A 258 24.61 7.54 0.96
N PRO A 259 24.28 6.24 0.90
CA PRO A 259 24.07 5.47 2.11
C PRO A 259 25.26 5.71 3.04
N LEU A 260 24.99 6.05 4.30
CA LEU A 260 26.01 6.03 5.33
C LEU A 260 26.59 4.61 5.27
N ASN A 261 27.84 4.49 4.81
CA ASN A 261 28.53 3.22 4.82
C ASN A 261 28.42 2.65 6.25
N SER A 262 28.01 1.38 6.31
CA SER A 262 27.80 0.57 7.51
C SER A 262 28.71 0.94 8.68
N PHE A 263 28.09 1.17 9.85
CA PHE A 263 28.74 0.99 11.15
C PHE A 263 28.85 -0.51 11.47
#